data_AF-A0A957DXB2-F1
#
_entry.id   AF-A0A957DXB2-F1
#
_cell.length_a   1.000
_cell.length_b   1.000
_cell.length_c   1.000
_cell.angle_alpha   90.00
_cell.angle_beta   90.00
_cell.angle_gamma   90.00
#
_symmetry.space_group_name_H-M   'P 1'
#
loop_
_entity.id
_entity.type
_entity.pdbx_description
1 polymer ?
#
loop_
_entity_poly.entity_id
_entity_poly.type
_entity_poly.pdbx_seq_one_letter_code
_entity_poly.pdbx_strand_id
1 'polypeptide(L)'
;AGGMRFGISQAEVTNFGHLADYLEKLRTALVELADSRGLDFVMLMVTDVVRRTSRLLITKEIPALDVLPFPHLSDGTFNAVDVVSRKKQLLPVVLGALEG
;
A
#
# COMPACT_ATOMS: atom_id res chain seq x y z
N ALA A 1 -1.79 21.82 -0.99
CA ALA A 1 -1.42 20.42 -1.30
C ALA A 1 -2.35 19.52 -0.50
N GLY A 2 -2.82 18.33 -0.90
CA GLY A 2 -2.49 17.54 -2.07
C GLY A 2 -3.76 17.07 -2.76
N GLY A 3 -4.11 17.70 -3.89
CA GLY A 3 -5.23 17.29 -4.76
C GLY A 3 -5.02 15.97 -5.49
N MET A 4 -4.18 15.08 -4.92
CA MET A 4 -3.99 13.74 -5.44
C MET A 4 -5.21 12.89 -5.12
N ARG A 5 -5.82 12.31 -6.14
CA ARG A 5 -6.85 11.30 -6.04
C ARG A 5 -6.16 9.96 -5.85
N PHE A 6 -6.42 9.28 -4.74
CA PHE A 6 -5.82 7.97 -4.48
C PHE A 6 -6.84 6.96 -3.98
N GLY A 7 -6.50 5.69 -4.11
CA GLY A 7 -7.26 4.58 -3.56
C GLY A 7 -6.41 3.74 -2.60
N ILE A 8 -7.01 3.26 -1.50
CA ILE A 8 -6.39 2.24 -0.65
C ILE A 8 -7.30 1.03 -0.59
N SER A 9 -6.81 -0.13 -1.03
CA SER A 9 -7.50 -1.42 -0.95
C SER A 9 -6.84 -2.31 0.09
N GLN A 10 -7.56 -3.30 0.60
CA GLN A 10 -7.04 -4.26 1.58
C GLN A 10 -7.41 -5.69 1.18
N ALA A 11 -6.45 -6.61 1.30
CA ALA A 11 -6.63 -8.04 1.13
C ALA A 11 -6.06 -8.77 2.36
N GLU A 12 -6.72 -9.84 2.80
CA GLU A 12 -6.31 -10.63 3.96
C GLU A 12 -5.77 -11.99 3.51
N VAL A 13 -4.65 -12.39 4.08
CA VAL A 13 -3.97 -13.66 3.82
C VAL A 13 -3.55 -14.32 5.13
N THR A 14 -3.31 -15.62 5.13
CA THR A 14 -2.82 -16.35 6.31
C THR A 14 -1.30 -16.36 6.44
N ASN A 15 -0.58 -16.03 5.36
CA ASN A 15 0.88 -15.81 5.33
C ASN A 15 1.29 -15.11 4.02
N PHE A 16 2.54 -14.63 3.95
CA PHE A 16 3.12 -14.00 2.75
C PHE A 16 3.90 -14.94 1.83
N GLY A 17 3.86 -16.26 2.05
CA GLY A 17 4.75 -17.22 1.39
C GLY A 17 4.75 -17.14 -0.14
N HIS A 18 3.60 -16.81 -0.73
CA HIS A 18 3.43 -16.64 -2.17
C HIS A 18 3.30 -15.18 -2.62
N LEU A 19 3.35 -14.20 -1.72
CA LEU A 19 3.12 -12.81 -2.10
C LEU A 19 4.11 -12.34 -3.17
N ALA A 20 5.38 -12.75 -3.04
CA ALA A 20 6.44 -12.47 -4.02
C ALA A 20 6.06 -12.92 -5.44
N ASP A 21 5.45 -14.11 -5.57
CA ASP A 21 5.04 -14.69 -6.86
C ASP A 21 3.93 -13.87 -7.57
N TYR A 22 3.19 -13.06 -6.81
CA TYR A 22 2.10 -12.24 -7.31
C TYR A 22 2.44 -10.75 -7.41
N LEU A 23 3.60 -10.29 -6.93
CA LEU A 23 3.91 -8.85 -6.87
C LEU A 23 3.76 -8.15 -8.21
N GLU A 24 4.33 -8.70 -9.29
CA GLU A 24 4.25 -8.09 -10.62
C GLU A 24 2.81 -8.05 -11.16
N LYS A 25 2.05 -9.14 -10.96
CA LYS A 25 0.64 -9.21 -11.37
C LYS A 25 -0.21 -8.21 -10.59
N LEU A 26 0.03 -8.09 -9.28
CA LEU A 26 -0.66 -7.13 -8.42
C LEU A 26 -0.31 -5.70 -8.81
N ARG A 27 0.98 -5.39 -9.05
CA ARG A 27 1.40 -4.06 -9.52
C ARG A 27 0.71 -3.68 -10.81
N THR A 28 0.69 -4.59 -11.79
CA THR A 28 0.00 -4.38 -13.07
C THR A 28 -1.50 -4.09 -12.84
N ALA A 29 -2.18 -4.92 -12.06
CA ALA A 29 -3.61 -4.73 -11.76
C ALA A 29 -3.89 -3.42 -11.00
N LEU A 30 -2.98 -2.99 -10.11
CA LEU A 30 -3.12 -1.73 -9.38
C LEU A 30 -2.95 -0.53 -10.32
N VAL A 31 -2.03 -0.60 -11.29
CA VAL A 31 -1.85 0.45 -12.30
C VAL A 31 -3.10 0.55 -13.18
N GLU A 32 -3.61 -0.57 -13.68
CA GLU A 32 -4.87 -0.60 -14.44
C GLU A 32 -6.06 -0.05 -13.63
N LEU A 33 -6.11 -0.35 -12.33
CA LEU A 33 -7.12 0.21 -11.42
C LEU A 33 -6.96 1.71 -11.25
N ALA A 34 -5.73 2.22 -11.11
CA ALA A 34 -5.47 3.64 -11.01
C ALA A 34 -5.94 4.36 -12.29
N ASP A 35 -5.55 3.85 -13.45
CA ASP A 35 -5.86 4.43 -14.75
C ASP A 35 -7.37 4.43 -15.03
N SER A 36 -8.04 3.29 -14.82
CA SER A 36 -9.49 3.14 -15.04
C SER A 36 -10.35 4.01 -14.11
N ARG A 37 -9.80 4.47 -12.98
CA ARG A 37 -10.48 5.34 -12.01
C ARG A 37 -9.97 6.77 -12.03
N GLY A 38 -8.97 7.09 -12.87
CA GLY A 38 -8.29 8.38 -12.90
C GLY A 38 -7.60 8.72 -11.57
N LEU A 39 -7.09 7.73 -10.84
CA LEU A 39 -6.36 7.95 -9.60
C LEU A 39 -4.89 8.25 -9.90
N ASP A 40 -4.30 9.17 -9.14
CA ASP A 40 -2.88 9.45 -9.18
C ASP A 40 -2.06 8.25 -8.71
N PHE A 41 -2.54 7.51 -7.72
CA PHE A 41 -1.96 6.22 -7.32
C PHE A 41 -2.97 5.34 -6.58
N VAL A 42 -2.64 4.06 -6.47
CA VAL A 42 -3.35 3.11 -5.60
C VAL A 42 -2.36 2.43 -4.68
N MET A 43 -2.78 2.21 -3.44
CA MET A 43 -2.09 1.41 -2.44
C MET A 43 -2.89 0.14 -2.14
N LEU A 44 -2.22 -1.01 -2.13
CA LEU A 44 -2.77 -2.27 -1.64
C LEU A 44 -2.12 -2.64 -0.32
N MET A 45 -2.94 -2.85 0.70
CA MET A 45 -2.55 -3.38 2.00
C MET A 45 -2.84 -4.88 2.04
N VAL A 46 -1.80 -5.71 2.03
CA VAL A 46 -1.92 -7.16 2.18
C VAL A 46 -1.61 -7.54 3.62
N THR A 47 -2.64 -7.93 4.37
CA THR A 47 -2.53 -8.20 5.81
C THR A 47 -2.38 -9.70 6.06
N ASP A 48 -1.27 -10.11 6.68
CA ASP A 48 -1.17 -11.43 7.32
C ASP A 48 -1.98 -11.37 8.62
N VAL A 49 -3.18 -11.94 8.61
CA VAL A 49 -4.10 -11.87 9.76
C VAL A 49 -3.62 -12.70 10.95
N VAL A 50 -2.77 -13.70 10.71
CA VAL A 50 -2.20 -14.55 11.76
C VAL A 50 -1.09 -13.79 12.50
N ARG A 51 -0.18 -13.16 11.74
CA ARG A 51 0.94 -12.37 12.28
C ARG A 51 0.60 -10.91 12.59
N ARG A 52 -0.60 -10.46 12.23
CA ARG A 52 -1.10 -9.08 12.42
C ARG A 52 -0.17 -8.01 11.85
N THR A 53 0.41 -8.29 10.69
CA THR A 53 1.32 -7.38 9.98
C THR A 53 0.88 -7.22 8.54
N SER A 54 1.25 -6.11 7.89
CA SER A 54 0.88 -5.85 6.51
C SER A 54 2.06 -5.53 5.60
N ARG A 55 1.89 -5.87 4.34
CA ARG A 55 2.74 -5.44 3.23
C ARG A 55 1.99 -4.41 2.39
N LEU A 56 2.61 -3.27 2.12
CA LEU A 56 2.01 -2.22 1.30
C LEU A 56 2.66 -2.22 -0.08
N LEU A 57 1.82 -2.34 -1.11
CA LEU A 57 2.21 -2.19 -2.51
C LEU A 57 1.65 -0.86 -3.00
N ILE A 58 2.42 -0.12 -3.79
CA ILE A 58 2.00 1.14 -4.41
C ILE A 58 2.22 1.03 -5.92
N THR A 59 1.32 1.59 -6.71
CA THR A 59 1.38 1.59 -8.18
C THR A 59 2.65 2.21 -8.75
N LYS A 60 3.20 3.20 -8.05
CA LYS A 60 4.42 3.92 -8.41
C LYS A 60 5.02 4.59 -7.19
N GLU A 61 6.27 5.02 -7.30
CA GLU A 61 6.91 5.85 -6.29
C GLU A 61 6.20 7.21 -6.19
N ILE A 62 5.94 7.64 -4.96
CA ILE A 62 5.32 8.92 -4.64
C ILE A 62 6.22 9.57 -3.59
N PRO A 63 6.98 10.63 -3.92
CA PRO A 63 7.94 11.22 -2.98
C PRO A 63 7.34 11.64 -1.64
N ALA A 64 6.08 12.08 -1.64
CA ALA A 64 5.36 12.42 -0.42
C ALA A 64 5.16 11.23 0.54
N LEU A 65 5.23 9.99 0.05
CA LEU A 65 5.07 8.78 0.86
C LEU A 65 6.40 8.25 1.41
N ASP A 66 7.54 8.84 1.04
CA ASP A 66 8.86 8.43 1.56
C ASP A 66 9.01 8.75 3.07
N VAL A 67 8.17 9.66 3.59
CA VAL A 67 8.13 10.00 5.03
C VAL A 67 7.31 9.01 5.86
N LEU A 68 6.67 8.02 5.22
CA LEU A 68 5.92 7.01 5.95
C LEU A 68 6.86 6.24 6.92
N PRO A 69 6.40 5.90 8.13
CA PRO A 69 7.22 5.21 9.13
C PRO A 69 7.38 3.71 8.84
N PHE A 70 7.26 3.29 7.58
CA PHE A 70 7.33 1.90 7.15
C PHE A 70 8.60 1.70 6.34
N PRO A 71 9.49 0.75 6.71
CA PRO A 71 10.69 0.51 5.93
C PRO A 71 10.35 -0.08 4.56
N HIS A 72 11.03 0.43 3.53
CA HIS A 72 11.04 -0.17 2.19
C HIS A 72 11.79 -1.51 2.22
N LEU A 73 11.23 -2.49 1.51
CA LEU A 73 11.85 -3.80 1.31
C LEU A 73 12.44 -3.90 -0.10
N SER A 74 13.34 -4.87 -0.27
CA SER A 74 14.01 -5.14 -1.55
C SER A 74 13.07 -5.55 -2.70
N ASP A 75 11.86 -6.00 -2.38
CA ASP A 75 10.81 -6.34 -3.34
C ASP A 75 9.89 -5.15 -3.69
N GLY A 76 10.30 -3.94 -3.29
CA GLY A 76 9.65 -2.67 -3.62
C GLY A 76 8.35 -2.43 -2.87
N THR A 77 8.11 -3.15 -1.77
CA THR A 77 6.96 -2.93 -0.89
C THR A 77 7.38 -2.27 0.41
N PHE A 78 6.41 -1.81 1.20
CA PHE A 78 6.66 -1.34 2.55
C PHE A 78 6.24 -2.40 3.57
N ASN A 79 6.98 -2.50 4.66
CA ASN A 79 6.63 -3.37 5.78
C ASN A 79 5.91 -2.59 6.88
N ALA A 80 4.60 -2.80 7.02
CA ALA A 80 3.77 -2.13 8.00
C ALA A 80 3.46 -3.07 9.18
N VAL A 81 4.45 -3.20 10.07
CA VAL A 81 4.37 -4.04 11.27
C VAL A 81 3.28 -3.53 12.21
N ASP A 82 2.47 -4.45 12.77
CA ASP A 82 1.33 -4.16 13.65
C ASP A 82 0.22 -3.28 13.04
N VAL A 83 0.27 -3.04 11.72
CA VAL A 83 -0.76 -2.32 10.97
C VAL A 83 -1.70 -3.33 10.32
N VAL A 84 -2.95 -3.38 10.75
CA VAL A 84 -3.98 -4.31 10.23
C VAL A 84 -5.27 -3.61 9.78
N SER A 85 -5.43 -2.33 10.17
CA SER A 85 -6.61 -1.53 9.83
C SER A 85 -6.28 -0.44 8.83
N ARG A 86 -6.78 -0.59 7.60
CA ARG A 86 -6.74 0.47 6.59
C ARG A 86 -7.28 1.80 7.12
N LYS A 87 -8.46 1.80 7.76
CA LYS A 87 -9.15 3.04 8.17
C LYS A 87 -8.54 3.70 9.40
N LYS A 88 -8.15 2.90 10.41
CA LYS A 88 -7.72 3.45 11.71
C LYS A 88 -6.21 3.71 11.77
N GLN A 89 -5.41 2.96 11.02
CA GLN A 89 -3.95 2.98 11.16
C GLN A 89 -3.24 3.47 9.89
N LEU A 90 -3.65 3.00 8.71
CA LEU A 90 -2.96 3.36 7.46
C LEU A 90 -3.42 4.70 6.88
N LEU A 91 -4.73 4.90 6.71
CA LEU A 91 -5.29 6.08 6.06
C LEU A 91 -4.88 7.41 6.73
N PRO A 92 -4.88 7.55 8.08
CA PRO A 92 -4.44 8.79 8.72
C PRO A 92 -2.98 9.13 8.43
N VAL A 93 -2.11 8.11 8.37
CA VAL A 93 -0.68 8.29 8.12
C VAL A 93 -0.43 8.68 6.65
N VAL A 94 -1.15 8.05 5.71
CA VAL A 94 -1.09 8.42 4.29
C VAL A 94 -1.60 9.83 4.05
N LEU A 95 -2.72 10.22 4.67
CA LEU A 95 -3.24 11.59 4.55
C LEU A 95 -2.25 12.60 5.12
N GLY A 96 -1.71 12.36 6.31
CA GLY A 96 -0.70 13.23 6.91
C GLY A 96 0.55 13.40 6.03
N ALA A 97 0.98 12.34 5.35
CA ALA A 97 2.10 12.39 4.42
C ALA A 97 1.79 13.19 3.13
N LEU A 98 0.55 13.17 2.65
CA LEU A 98 0.12 13.90 1.44
C LEU A 98 -0.28 15.37 1.71
N GLU A 99 -0.57 15.72 2.96
CA GLU A 99 -0.92 17.07 3.40
C GLU A 99 0.30 17.91 3.81
N GLY A 100 1.43 17.27 4.12
CA GLY A 100 2.72 17.92 4.42
C GLY A 100 3.31 18.69 3.24
#